data_AF-A0A831PGD5-F1
#
_entry.id   AF-A0A831PGD5-F1
#
_cell.length_a   1.000
_cell.length_b   1.000
_cell.length_c   1.000
_cell.angle_alpha   90.00
_cell.angle_beta   90.00
_cell.angle_gamma   90.00
#
_symmetry.space_group_name_H-M   'P 1'
#
loop_
_entity.id
_entity.type
_entity.pdbx_description
1 polymer ?
#
loop_
_entity_poly.entity_id
_entity_poly.type
_entity_poly.pdbx_seq_one_letter_code
_entity_poly.pdbx_strand_id
1 'polypeptide(L)'
;MRRIYHRFPRRCDLVFDINVPFSDAAGTIVRLNGTHEAARLGDEMVRIDFQVQVADQKISFLPVDEVAGLLYNLTEAVDFQIELKETLLSSERRIPRSRNVFLVRLEEVGMATECTITKTSSMTGLDALDLKRLILGAVR
;
A
#
# COMPACT_ATOMS: atom_id res chain seq x y z
N MET A 1 -21.51 9.57 -10.40
CA MET A 1 -20.49 8.70 -9.79
C MET A 1 -19.21 8.85 -10.60
N ARG A 2 -18.09 9.27 -9.99
CA ARG A 2 -16.88 9.71 -10.72
C ARG A 2 -15.77 8.67 -10.51
N ARG A 3 -15.38 7.99 -11.58
CA ARG A 3 -14.17 7.14 -11.61
C ARG A 3 -12.94 8.04 -11.43
N ILE A 4 -12.24 7.87 -10.32
CA ILE A 4 -11.03 8.61 -10.02
C ILE A 4 -9.86 7.68 -10.31
N TYR A 5 -9.21 7.90 -11.45
CA TYR A 5 -7.94 7.25 -11.78
C TYR A 5 -6.83 8.27 -11.70
N HIS A 6 -5.80 7.95 -10.94
CA HIS A 6 -4.51 8.57 -11.12
C HIS A 6 -3.91 8.08 -12.44
N ARG A 7 -3.03 8.86 -13.08
CA ARG A 7 -2.23 8.35 -14.20
C ARG A 7 -1.21 7.36 -13.65
N PHE A 8 -1.63 6.12 -13.47
CA PHE A 8 -0.76 5.06 -13.00
C PHE A 8 0.41 4.87 -13.98
N PRO A 9 1.66 4.71 -13.49
CA PRO A 9 2.82 4.53 -14.36
C PRO A 9 2.64 3.37 -15.34
N ARG A 10 3.10 3.55 -16.59
CA ARG A 10 3.07 2.47 -17.61
C ARG A 10 4.02 1.32 -17.31
N ARG A 11 5.05 1.56 -16.49
CA ARG A 11 5.99 0.54 -16.02
C ARG A 11 5.66 0.26 -14.56
N CYS A 12 5.36 -1.00 -14.27
CA CYS A 12 5.16 -1.51 -12.93
C CYS A 12 6.34 -2.40 -12.53
N ASP A 13 6.54 -2.52 -11.22
CA ASP A 13 7.58 -3.40 -10.66
C ASP A 13 7.04 -4.80 -10.44
N LEU A 14 5.75 -4.93 -10.10
CA LEU A 14 5.11 -6.20 -9.80
C LEU A 14 3.61 -6.16 -10.10
N VAL A 15 3.08 -7.27 -10.62
CA VAL A 15 1.64 -7.53 -10.77
C VAL A 15 1.37 -8.93 -10.20
N PHE A 16 0.29 -9.07 -9.43
CA PHE A 16 -0.13 -10.36 -8.86
C PHE A 16 -1.61 -10.35 -8.48
N ASP A 17 -2.20 -11.54 -8.42
CA ASP A 17 -3.58 -11.70 -7.96
C ASP A 17 -3.66 -11.87 -6.44
N ILE A 18 -4.68 -11.26 -5.86
CA ILE A 18 -5.15 -11.49 -4.48
C ILE A 18 -6.45 -12.27 -4.60
N ASN A 19 -6.47 -13.48 -4.03
CA ASN A 19 -7.61 -14.41 -4.11
C ASN A 19 -8.76 -14.03 -3.16
N VAL A 20 -9.14 -12.76 -3.13
CA VAL A 20 -10.30 -12.24 -2.38
C VAL A 20 -11.05 -11.21 -3.26
N PRO A 21 -12.34 -10.95 -2.96
CA PRO A 21 -13.12 -9.92 -3.64
C PRO A 21 -12.47 -8.53 -3.55
N PHE A 22 -12.71 -7.69 -4.56
CA PHE A 22 -12.16 -6.34 -4.67
C PHE A 22 -12.43 -5.46 -3.44
N SER A 23 -13.65 -5.52 -2.89
CA SER A 23 -14.01 -4.80 -1.67
C SER A 23 -13.16 -5.20 -0.46
N ASP A 24 -12.82 -6.48 -0.36
CA ASP A 24 -12.10 -7.04 0.78
C ASP A 24 -10.61 -6.72 0.68
N ALA A 25 -10.05 -6.78 -0.54
CA ALA A 25 -8.70 -6.33 -0.83
C ALA A 25 -8.55 -4.83 -0.54
N ALA A 26 -9.44 -3.99 -1.08
CA ALA A 26 -9.41 -2.55 -0.83
C ALA A 26 -9.61 -2.22 0.66
N GLY A 27 -10.53 -2.91 1.34
CA GLY A 27 -10.73 -2.79 2.78
C GLY A 27 -9.49 -3.15 3.58
N THR A 28 -8.75 -4.18 3.16
CA THR A 28 -7.49 -4.56 3.79
C THR A 28 -6.43 -3.47 3.66
N ILE A 29 -6.26 -2.90 2.46
CA ILE A 29 -5.32 -1.79 2.23
C ILE A 29 -5.69 -0.58 3.11
N VAL A 30 -6.97 -0.22 3.20
CA VAL A 30 -7.41 0.88 4.06
C VAL A 30 -7.12 0.60 5.54
N ARG A 31 -7.34 -0.63 6.02
CA ARG A 31 -7.05 -1.03 7.41
C ARG A 31 -5.56 -1.00 7.76
N LEU A 32 -4.66 -1.09 6.78
CA LEU A 32 -3.23 -0.95 7.04
C LEU A 32 -2.85 0.48 7.44
N ASN A 33 -3.66 1.50 7.13
CA ASN A 33 -3.33 2.87 7.48
C ASN A 33 -3.13 3.07 8.99
N GLY A 34 -2.01 3.66 9.39
CA GLY A 34 -1.68 3.91 10.79
C GLY A 34 -1.28 2.65 11.58
N THR A 35 -1.22 1.49 10.93
CA THR A 35 -0.70 0.26 11.53
C THR A 35 0.82 0.17 11.40
N HIS A 36 1.38 -0.85 12.02
CA HIS A 36 2.80 -1.15 11.92
C HIS A 36 3.05 -2.65 11.97
N GLU A 37 4.13 -3.06 11.33
CA GLU A 37 4.66 -4.42 11.40
C GLU A 37 6.07 -4.40 12.00
N ALA A 38 6.42 -5.46 12.72
CA ALA A 38 7.78 -5.70 13.18
C ALA A 38 8.45 -6.71 12.25
N ALA A 39 9.54 -6.32 11.61
CA ALA A 39 10.29 -7.15 10.71
C ALA A 39 11.75 -7.26 11.16
N ARG A 40 12.37 -8.41 10.88
CA ARG A 40 13.80 -8.61 11.13
C ARG A 40 14.58 -8.41 9.83
N LEU A 41 15.56 -7.52 9.85
CA LEU A 41 16.42 -7.23 8.70
C LEU A 41 17.88 -7.52 9.08
N GLY A 42 18.34 -8.73 8.77
CA GLY A 42 19.60 -9.26 9.32
C GLY A 42 19.48 -9.48 10.83
N ASP A 43 20.41 -8.94 11.60
CA ASP A 43 20.38 -9.00 13.07
C ASP A 43 19.53 -7.90 13.72
N GLU A 44 19.05 -6.95 12.92
CA GLU A 44 18.34 -5.77 13.40
C GLU A 44 16.82 -5.96 13.39
N MET A 45 16.15 -5.47 14.43
CA MET A 45 14.69 -5.36 14.46
C MET A 45 14.26 -4.02 13.89
N VAL A 46 13.33 -4.03 12.95
CA VAL A 46 12.81 -2.84 12.27
C VAL A 46 11.30 -2.79 12.46
N ARG A 47 10.80 -1.60 12.78
CA ARG A 47 9.38 -1.27 12.73
C ARG A 47 9.06 -0.65 11.37
N ILE A 48 8.03 -1.17 10.71
CA ILE A 48 7.53 -0.67 9.43
C ILE A 48 6.17 -0.02 9.69
N ASP A 49 6.11 1.31 9.65
CA ASP A 49 4.86 2.06 9.81
C ASP A 49 4.20 2.31 8.44
N PHE A 50 2.89 2.08 8.35
CA PHE A 50 2.10 2.23 7.14
C PHE A 50 1.33 3.56 7.13
N GLN A 51 1.43 4.29 6.03
CA GLN A 51 0.55 5.42 5.72
C GLN A 51 -0.08 5.21 4.35
N VAL A 52 -1.40 5.22 4.29
CA VAL A 52 -2.16 4.92 3.08
C VAL A 52 -2.97 6.15 2.68
N GLN A 53 -2.84 6.50 1.41
CA GLN A 53 -3.63 7.54 0.77
C GLN A 53 -4.33 6.94 -0.44
N VAL A 54 -5.50 7.46 -0.80
CA VAL A 54 -6.27 7.06 -1.97
C VAL A 54 -6.34 8.19 -2.97
N ALA A 55 -6.36 7.87 -4.26
CA ALA A 55 -6.56 8.87 -5.29
C ALA A 55 -7.96 9.49 -5.15
N ASP A 56 -8.03 10.82 -5.03
CA ASP A 56 -9.28 11.59 -5.01
C ASP A 56 -9.53 12.30 -6.36
N GLN A 57 -8.48 12.61 -7.11
CA GLN A 57 -8.56 13.17 -8.46
C GLN A 57 -7.43 12.64 -9.35
N LYS A 58 -7.34 13.13 -10.59
CA LYS A 58 -6.32 12.69 -11.56
C LYS A 58 -4.88 12.90 -11.08
N ILE A 59 -4.65 13.80 -10.13
CA ILE A 59 -3.31 14.30 -9.76
C ILE A 59 -3.04 14.31 -8.26
N SER A 60 -4.01 13.95 -7.42
CA SER A 60 -3.87 14.07 -5.95
C SER A 60 -4.30 12.80 -5.24
N PHE A 61 -3.57 12.52 -4.16
CA PHE A 61 -3.90 11.52 -3.16
C PHE A 61 -4.36 12.22 -1.89
N LEU A 62 -5.35 11.65 -1.21
CA LEU A 62 -5.83 12.10 0.10
C LEU A 62 -5.65 10.96 1.11
N PRO A 63 -5.34 11.26 2.38
CA PRO A 63 -5.36 10.26 3.45
C PRO A 63 -6.68 9.51 3.47
N VAL A 64 -6.64 8.17 3.59
CA VAL A 64 -7.85 7.34 3.51
C VAL A 64 -8.86 7.63 4.64
N ASP A 65 -8.40 8.17 5.76
CA ASP A 65 -9.19 8.62 6.90
C ASP A 65 -9.92 9.96 6.66
N GLU A 66 -9.50 10.74 5.66
CA GLU A 66 -10.17 11.98 5.26
C GLU A 66 -11.29 11.74 4.22
N VAL A 67 -11.38 10.54 3.64
CA VAL A 67 -12.37 10.21 2.61
C VAL A 67 -13.56 9.46 3.20
N ALA A 68 -14.62 10.20 3.53
CA ALA A 68 -15.83 9.64 4.11
C ALA A 68 -16.50 8.59 3.20
N GLY A 69 -16.78 7.41 3.76
CA GLY A 69 -17.44 6.32 3.03
C GLY A 69 -16.61 5.74 1.89
N LEU A 70 -15.28 5.89 1.92
CA LEU A 70 -14.36 5.46 0.86
C LEU A 70 -14.72 4.10 0.25
N LEU A 71 -14.83 3.06 1.08
CA LEU A 71 -15.08 1.68 0.61
C LEU A 71 -16.43 1.50 -0.10
N TYR A 72 -17.44 2.31 0.22
CA TYR A 72 -18.75 2.26 -0.44
C TYR A 72 -18.76 2.97 -1.80
N ASN A 73 -17.76 3.81 -2.06
CA ASN A 73 -17.65 4.59 -3.29
C ASN A 73 -16.73 3.93 -4.34
N LEU A 74 -16.05 2.85 -3.98
CA LEU A 74 -15.22 2.07 -4.90
C LEU A 74 -16.11 1.22 -5.81
N THR A 75 -15.70 1.06 -7.07
CA THR A 75 -16.47 0.30 -8.06
C THR A 75 -15.69 -0.93 -8.49
N GLU A 76 -14.75 -0.77 -9.41
CA GLU A 76 -14.02 -1.90 -10.03
C GLU A 76 -12.50 -1.71 -9.96
N ALA A 77 -12.05 -0.52 -9.56
CA ALA A 77 -10.64 -0.17 -9.53
C ALA A 77 -10.38 0.98 -8.55
N VAL A 78 -9.22 0.96 -7.91
CA VAL A 78 -8.77 2.01 -6.98
C VAL A 78 -7.25 2.15 -7.00
N ASP A 79 -6.78 3.40 -6.97
CA ASP A 79 -5.37 3.74 -6.86
C ASP A 79 -5.07 4.23 -5.45
N PHE A 80 -4.08 3.61 -4.82
CA PHE A 80 -3.52 4.00 -3.54
C PHE A 80 -2.08 4.48 -3.69
N GLN A 81 -1.67 5.35 -2.77
CA GLN A 81 -0.28 5.61 -2.46
C GLN A 81 -0.01 5.07 -1.06
N ILE A 82 0.90 4.10 -0.97
CA ILE A 82 1.32 3.50 0.29
C ILE A 82 2.73 3.97 0.59
N GLU A 83 2.90 4.56 1.76
CA GLU A 83 4.19 4.96 2.29
C GLU A 83 4.55 4.05 3.46
N LEU A 84 5.74 3.45 3.37
CA LEU A 84 6.33 2.60 4.40
C LEU A 84 7.53 3.31 5.01
N LYS A 85 7.47 3.55 6.32
CA LYS A 85 8.58 4.13 7.10
C LYS A 85 9.23 3.04 7.92
N GLU A 86 10.50 2.78 7.64
CA GLU A 86 11.31 1.83 8.40
C GLU A 86 12.02 2.58 9.53
N THR A 87 11.83 2.12 10.75
CA THR A 87 12.50 2.62 11.95
C THR A 87 13.25 1.49 12.62
N LEU A 88 14.57 1.61 12.72
CA LEU A 88 15.40 0.68 13.48
C LEU A 88 15.04 0.76 14.97
N LEU A 89 14.80 -0.40 15.58
CA LEU A 89 14.57 -0.55 17.01
C LEU A 89 15.88 -0.98 17.67
N SER A 90 16.63 -0.04 18.23
CA SER A 90 17.75 -0.32 19.14
C SER A 90 17.28 -0.27 20.59
N SER A 91 18.04 -0.89 21.50
CA SER A 91 17.78 -0.86 22.95
C SER A 91 17.74 0.56 23.52
N GLU A 92 18.42 1.52 22.90
CA GLU A 92 18.54 2.89 23.40
C GLU A 92 17.80 3.92 22.55
N ARG A 93 17.62 3.67 21.25
CA ARG A 93 17.10 4.68 20.31
C ARG A 93 16.26 4.07 19.19
N ARG A 94 15.29 4.86 18.74
CA ARG A 94 14.56 4.63 17.49
C ARG A 94 15.20 5.47 16.39
N ILE A 95 15.71 4.84 15.35
CA ILE A 95 16.45 5.52 14.28
C ILE A 95 15.68 5.36 12.97
N PRO A 96 15.18 6.45 12.35
CA PRO A 96 14.59 6.39 11.02
C PRO A 96 15.62 5.86 10.01
N ARG A 97 15.26 4.82 9.26
CA ARG A 97 16.16 4.13 8.32
C ARG A 97 15.85 4.50 6.88
N SER A 98 14.59 4.36 6.48
CA SER A 98 14.17 4.50 5.10
C SER A 98 12.68 4.88 5.03
N ARG A 99 12.33 5.52 3.92
CA ARG A 99 10.97 5.93 3.58
C ARG A 99 10.74 5.52 2.13
N ASN A 100 9.91 4.50 1.93
CA ASN A 100 9.60 3.97 0.62
C ASN A 100 8.16 4.35 0.26
N VAL A 101 7.95 4.84 -0.96
CA VAL A 101 6.63 5.22 -1.47
C VAL A 101 6.29 4.35 -2.66
N PHE A 102 5.10 3.77 -2.63
CA PHE A 102 4.58 2.88 -3.64
C PHE A 102 3.23 3.40 -4.14
N LEU A 103 3.03 3.32 -5.44
CA LEU A 103 1.71 3.38 -6.05
C LEU A 103 1.19 1.95 -6.16
N VAL A 104 -0.03 1.74 -5.69
CA VAL A 104 -0.71 0.46 -5.70
C VAL A 104 -2.04 0.62 -6.40
N ARG A 105 -2.29 -0.18 -7.44
CA ARG A 105 -3.57 -0.25 -8.13
C ARG A 105 -4.21 -1.59 -7.83
N LEU A 106 -5.45 -1.55 -7.36
CA LEU A 106 -6.31 -2.73 -7.29
C LEU A 106 -7.34 -2.65 -8.40
N GLU A 107 -7.54 -3.76 -9.11
CA GLU A 107 -8.56 -3.92 -10.15
C GLU A 107 -9.33 -5.22 -9.92
N GLU A 108 -10.65 -5.18 -10.03
CA GLU A 108 -11.50 -6.36 -9.94
C GLU A 108 -11.31 -7.24 -11.19
N VAL A 109 -10.97 -8.51 -10.96
CA VAL A 109 -10.78 -9.51 -12.02
C VAL A 109 -11.55 -10.77 -11.66
N GLY A 110 -12.81 -10.83 -12.12
CA GLY A 110 -13.71 -11.94 -11.83
C GLY A 110 -14.00 -12.06 -10.34
N MET A 111 -13.55 -13.15 -9.71
CA MET A 111 -13.70 -13.38 -8.26
C MET A 111 -12.45 -13.02 -7.45
N ALA A 112 -11.44 -12.45 -8.11
CA ALA A 112 -10.16 -12.08 -7.53
C ALA A 112 -9.90 -10.58 -7.73
N THR A 113 -8.82 -10.10 -7.14
CA THR A 113 -8.35 -8.72 -7.30
C THR A 113 -6.94 -8.74 -7.86
N GLU A 114 -6.72 -8.13 -9.02
CA GLU A 114 -5.36 -7.89 -9.52
C GLU A 114 -4.76 -6.70 -8.76
N CYS A 115 -3.53 -6.87 -8.29
CA CYS A 115 -2.77 -5.86 -7.59
C CYS A 115 -1.49 -5.52 -8.36
N THR A 116 -1.40 -4.28 -8.81
CA THR A 116 -0.21 -3.73 -9.47
C THR A 116 0.54 -2.80 -8.52
N ILE A 117 1.86 -2.96 -8.42
CA ILE A 117 2.74 -2.15 -7.56
C ILE A 117 3.81 -1.46 -8.40
N THR A 118 4.03 -0.17 -8.12
CA THR A 118 5.16 0.61 -8.62
C THR A 118 5.78 1.41 -7.48
N LYS A 119 7.07 1.20 -7.20
CA LYS A 119 7.85 2.00 -6.27
C LYS A 119 8.22 3.33 -6.95
N THR A 120 7.90 4.44 -6.30
CA THR A 120 8.18 5.79 -6.81
C THR A 120 9.34 6.47 -6.09
N SER A 121 9.68 6.01 -4.88
CA SER A 121 10.85 6.48 -4.16
C SER A 121 12.14 5.86 -4.70
N SER A 122 13.21 6.65 -4.82
CA SER A 122 14.57 6.17 -5.17
C SER A 122 15.33 5.55 -3.99
N MET A 123 14.75 5.53 -2.79
CA MET A 123 15.39 5.02 -1.57
C MET A 123 15.60 3.50 -1.64
N THR A 124 16.73 3.04 -1.12
CA THR A 124 16.99 1.63 -0.85
C THR A 124 16.24 1.19 0.41
N GLY A 125 15.87 -0.10 0.50
CA GLY A 125 15.02 -0.63 1.56
C GLY A 125 13.97 -1.58 0.96
N LEU A 126 12.75 -1.53 1.48
CA LEU A 126 11.63 -2.36 1.01
C LEU A 126 11.38 -2.20 -0.50
N ASP A 127 11.13 -3.32 -1.17
CA ASP A 127 10.77 -3.36 -2.59
C ASP A 127 9.30 -3.79 -2.82
N ALA A 128 8.89 -3.94 -4.09
CA ALA A 128 7.54 -4.34 -4.45
C ALA A 128 7.19 -5.76 -3.99
N LEU A 129 8.17 -6.66 -3.90
CA LEU A 129 7.97 -8.02 -3.42
C LEU A 129 7.74 -8.03 -1.91
N ASP A 130 8.43 -7.18 -1.16
CA ASP A 130 8.20 -7.01 0.27
C ASP A 130 6.81 -6.42 0.54
N LEU A 131 6.40 -5.39 -0.20
CA LEU A 131 5.04 -4.85 -0.08
C LEU A 131 3.97 -5.90 -0.42
N LYS A 132 4.17 -6.72 -1.45
CA LYS A 132 3.29 -7.86 -1.74
C LYS A 132 3.17 -8.80 -0.53
N ARG A 133 4.27 -9.18 0.11
CA ARG A 133 4.25 -10.06 1.30
C ARG A 133 3.48 -9.43 2.45
N LEU A 134 3.65 -8.13 2.69
CA LEU A 134 2.95 -7.38 3.73
C LEU A 134 1.44 -7.33 3.45
N ILE A 135 1.03 -7.02 2.21
CA ILE A 135 -0.38 -7.00 1.81
C ILE A 135 -0.99 -8.40 1.97
N LEU A 136 -0.37 -9.44 1.40
CA LEU A 136 -0.88 -10.81 1.50
C LEU A 136 -0.87 -11.33 2.94
N GLY A 137 0.04 -10.89 3.79
CA GLY A 137 0.08 -11.23 5.21
C GLY A 137 -1.07 -10.62 6.01
N ALA A 138 -1.63 -9.50 5.55
CA ALA A 138 -2.76 -8.79 6.13
C ALA A 138 -4.12 -9.25 5.57
N VAL A 139 -4.13 -9.79 4.35
CA VAL A 139 -5.28 -10.50 3.77
C VAL A 139 -5.35 -11.88 4.44
N ARG A 140 -6.09 -11.98 5.54
CA ARG A 140 -6.35 -13.23 6.28
C ARG A 140 -7.84 -13.46 6.44
#